data_AF-A0A9D2URW5-F1
#
_entry.id   AF-A0A9D2URW5-F1
#
_cell.length_a   1.000
_cell.length_b   1.000
_cell.length_c   1.000
_cell.angle_alpha   90.00
_cell.angle_beta   90.00
_cell.angle_gamma   90.00
#
_symmetry.space_group_name_H-M   'P 1'
#
loop_
_entity.id
_entity.type
_entity.pdbx_description
1 polymer ?
#
loop_
_entity_poly.entity_id
_entity_poly.type
_entity_poly.pdbx_seq_one_letter_code
_entity_poly.pdbx_strand_id
1 'polypeptide(L)'
;MTTYLMIGSFLLLCVVLAAWKSVRDRPQPQDSALKQRAIFNLNEQLTLTRLKEVLPEYTILAHVSYDSLLTTKFNRTRHKYRNLIADFVILDQQYQVMAVVALDDPLLLKRPQNSHFQDALLNMAGYRVIRYEDVPEYYQLRHDFLKEQEQAEKNPKYTAINDIKKYHLYSDLERRKIKAVG
;
A
#
# COMPACT_ATOMS: atom_id res chain seq x y z
N MET A 1 43.16 -47.18 -36.20
CA MET A 1 42.17 -47.45 -35.12
C MET A 1 42.34 -46.48 -33.95
N THR A 2 43.54 -46.33 -33.38
CA THR A 2 43.82 -45.41 -32.26
C THR A 2 43.61 -43.93 -32.59
N THR A 3 43.88 -43.51 -33.84
CA THR A 3 43.68 -42.14 -34.32
C THR A 3 42.21 -41.70 -34.30
N TYR A 4 41.29 -42.58 -34.72
CA TYR A 4 39.85 -42.31 -34.69
C TYR A 4 39.30 -42.21 -33.27
N LEU A 5 39.83 -43.00 -32.33
CA LEU A 5 39.47 -42.92 -30.90
C LEU A 5 39.94 -41.60 -30.27
N MET A 6 41.12 -41.12 -30.62
CA MET A 6 41.64 -39.82 -30.16
C MET A 6 40.80 -38.65 -30.68
N ILE A 7 40.42 -38.69 -31.96
CA ILE A 7 39.57 -37.66 -32.59
C ILE A 7 38.17 -37.65 -31.95
N GLY A 8 37.58 -38.82 -31.73
CA GLY A 8 36.27 -38.95 -31.07
C GLY A 8 36.29 -38.40 -29.64
N SER A 9 37.32 -38.72 -28.85
CA SER A 9 37.47 -38.21 -27.48
C SER A 9 37.64 -36.70 -27.44
N PHE A 10 38.37 -36.12 -28.39
CA PHE A 10 38.57 -34.69 -28.48
C PHE A 10 37.26 -33.94 -28.80
N LEU A 11 36.48 -34.47 -29.75
CA LEU A 11 35.15 -33.93 -30.08
C LEU A 11 34.21 -33.98 -28.88
N LEU A 12 34.19 -35.08 -28.14
CA LEU A 12 33.34 -35.24 -26.95
C LEU A 12 33.74 -34.25 -25.85
N LEU A 13 35.05 -34.06 -25.64
CA LEU A 13 35.57 -33.06 -24.69
C LEU A 13 35.15 -31.63 -25.08
N CYS A 14 35.22 -31.27 -26.36
CA CYS A 14 34.78 -29.96 -26.84
C CYS A 14 33.28 -29.71 -26.58
N VAL A 15 32.43 -30.73 -26.76
CA VAL A 15 30.98 -30.62 -26.50
C VAL A 15 30.71 -30.42 -25.01
N VAL A 16 31.42 -31.14 -24.13
CA VAL A 16 31.26 -30.98 -22.66
C VAL A 16 31.72 -29.59 -22.22
N LEU A 17 32.84 -29.09 -22.74
CA LEU A 17 33.33 -27.75 -22.42
C LEU A 17 32.37 -26.64 -22.89
N ALA A 18 31.76 -26.80 -24.07
CA ALA A 18 30.75 -25.87 -24.57
C ALA A 18 29.48 -25.87 -23.70
N ALA A 19 29.01 -27.04 -23.27
CA ALA A 19 27.86 -27.17 -22.36
C ALA A 19 28.15 -26.55 -20.98
N TRP A 20 29.35 -26.77 -20.43
CA TRP A 20 29.77 -26.16 -19.17
C TRP A 20 29.87 -24.64 -19.26
N LYS A 21 30.38 -24.11 -20.37
CA LYS A 21 30.42 -22.67 -20.61
C LYS A 21 29.01 -22.07 -20.72
N SER A 22 28.09 -22.72 -21.43
CA SER A 22 26.69 -22.27 -21.55
C SER A 22 25.95 -22.22 -20.21
N VAL A 23 26.24 -23.14 -19.28
CA VAL A 23 25.62 -23.13 -17.94
C VAL A 23 26.26 -22.08 -17.03
N ARG A 24 27.57 -21.82 -17.19
CA ARG A 24 28.29 -20.81 -16.40
C ARG A 24 28.01 -19.38 -16.85
N ASP A 25 27.88 -19.18 -18.16
CA ASP A 25 27.62 -17.90 -18.80
C ASP A 25 26.12 -17.70 -19.06
N ARG A 26 25.25 -18.14 -18.12
CA ARG A 26 23.83 -17.76 -18.20
C ARG A 26 23.76 -16.23 -18.06
N PRO A 27 23.33 -15.48 -19.09
CA PRO A 27 23.21 -14.05 -18.97
C PRO A 27 22.22 -13.78 -17.84
N GLN A 28 22.63 -12.95 -16.87
CA GLN A 28 21.72 -12.45 -15.85
C GLN A 28 20.51 -11.85 -16.58
N PRO A 29 19.28 -12.08 -16.09
CA PRO A 29 18.10 -11.49 -16.71
C PRO A 29 18.32 -9.98 -16.78
N GLN A 30 18.50 -9.44 -17.98
CA GLN A 30 18.71 -8.01 -18.19
C GLN A 30 17.45 -7.29 -17.73
N ASP A 31 17.65 -6.24 -16.93
CA ASP A 31 16.56 -5.41 -16.46
C ASP A 31 15.76 -4.90 -17.66
N SER A 32 14.44 -5.09 -17.61
CA SER A 32 13.56 -4.65 -18.68
C SER A 32 13.61 -3.14 -18.83
N ALA A 33 13.48 -2.65 -20.07
CA ALA A 33 13.46 -1.22 -20.35
C ALA A 33 12.37 -0.52 -19.52
N LEU A 34 12.79 0.46 -18.71
CA LEU A 34 11.91 1.24 -17.87
C LEU A 34 11.03 2.14 -18.77
N LYS A 35 9.71 2.05 -18.59
CA LYS A 35 8.74 2.92 -19.26
C LYS A 35 8.13 3.86 -18.25
N GLN A 36 7.97 5.13 -18.64
CA GLN A 36 7.22 6.10 -17.85
C GLN A 36 5.75 5.65 -17.78
N ARG A 37 5.19 5.63 -16.57
CA ARG A 37 3.78 5.29 -16.33
C ARG A 37 3.03 6.56 -15.93
N ALA A 38 1.78 6.68 -16.38
CA ALA A 38 0.87 7.69 -15.85
C ALA A 38 0.75 7.48 -14.33
N ILE A 39 0.91 8.57 -13.57
CA ILE A 39 0.85 8.52 -12.11
C ILE A 39 -0.60 8.30 -11.68
N PHE A 40 -1.55 8.99 -12.31
CA PHE A 40 -2.97 8.93 -11.98
C PHE A 40 -3.81 8.20 -13.01
N ASN A 41 -4.84 7.51 -12.54
CA ASN A 41 -6.00 7.13 -13.36
C ASN A 41 -6.91 8.34 -13.60
N LEU A 42 -7.76 8.30 -14.64
CA LEU A 42 -8.73 9.36 -14.95
C LEU A 42 -9.66 9.66 -13.76
N ASN A 43 -10.13 8.60 -13.08
CA ASN A 43 -11.00 8.70 -11.91
C ASN A 43 -10.28 9.36 -10.72
N GLU A 44 -9.02 9.00 -10.48
CA GLU A 44 -8.18 9.60 -9.44
C GLU A 44 -7.92 11.08 -9.76
N GLN A 45 -7.61 11.41 -11.01
CA GLN A 45 -7.36 12.78 -11.44
C GLN A 45 -8.59 13.67 -11.23
N LEU A 46 -9.77 13.20 -11.63
CA LEU A 46 -11.02 13.92 -11.41
C LEU A 46 -11.29 14.11 -9.91
N THR A 47 -11.10 13.07 -9.11
CA THR A 47 -11.27 13.13 -7.66
C THR A 47 -10.32 14.13 -7.01
N LEU A 48 -9.05 14.12 -7.41
CA LEU A 48 -8.04 15.05 -6.89
C LEU A 48 -8.41 16.50 -7.21
N THR A 49 -8.86 16.79 -8.42
CA THR A 49 -9.32 18.13 -8.81
C THR A 49 -10.51 18.56 -7.95
N ARG A 50 -11.51 17.70 -7.78
CA ARG A 50 -12.69 17.99 -6.95
C ARG A 50 -12.32 18.22 -5.49
N LEU A 51 -11.43 17.38 -4.92
CA LEU A 51 -10.96 17.55 -3.55
C LEU A 51 -10.25 18.90 -3.36
N LYS A 52 -9.38 19.30 -4.31
CA LYS A 52 -8.70 20.61 -4.26
C LYS A 52 -9.68 21.79 -4.33
N GLU A 53 -10.73 21.66 -5.12
CA GLU A 53 -11.76 22.70 -5.24
C GLU A 53 -12.64 22.80 -3.98
N VAL A 54 -12.95 21.68 -3.33
CA VAL A 54 -13.78 21.65 -2.12
C VAL A 54 -12.97 22.06 -0.88
N LEU A 55 -11.69 21.69 -0.83
CA LEU A 55 -10.80 21.88 0.32
C LEU A 55 -9.54 22.68 -0.08
N PRO A 56 -9.67 23.96 -0.45
CA PRO A 56 -8.53 24.75 -0.95
C PRO A 56 -7.47 25.02 0.14
N GLU A 57 -7.86 25.03 1.41
CA GLU A 57 -6.95 25.29 2.54
C GLU A 57 -6.23 24.04 3.05
N TYR A 58 -6.66 22.85 2.63
CA TYR A 58 -6.10 21.59 3.09
C TYR A 58 -5.05 21.07 2.10
N THR A 59 -4.06 20.36 2.62
CA THR A 59 -3.03 19.73 1.77
C THR A 59 -3.44 18.31 1.44
N ILE A 60 -3.54 17.99 0.15
CA ILE A 60 -3.92 16.65 -0.33
C ILE A 60 -2.66 15.95 -0.83
N LEU A 61 -2.30 14.85 -0.19
CA LEU A 61 -1.24 13.95 -0.62
C LEU A 61 -1.85 12.78 -1.38
N ALA A 62 -1.29 12.46 -2.55
CA ALA A 62 -1.73 11.32 -3.34
C ALA A 62 -0.72 10.16 -3.26
N HIS A 63 -1.22 8.93 -3.35
CA HIS A 63 -0.43 7.69 -3.33
C HIS A 63 0.54 7.60 -2.16
N VAL A 64 0.01 7.78 -0.95
CA VAL A 64 0.80 7.74 0.28
C VAL A 64 1.01 6.29 0.73
N SER A 65 2.26 5.91 1.03
CA SER A 65 2.54 4.57 1.55
C SER A 65 1.97 4.38 2.96
N TYR A 66 1.45 3.18 3.25
CA TYR A 66 0.96 2.86 4.59
C TYR A 66 2.09 2.88 5.62
N ASP A 67 3.35 2.67 5.20
CA ASP A 67 4.53 2.80 6.07
C ASP A 67 4.74 4.23 6.59
N SER A 68 4.21 5.25 5.91
CA SER A 68 4.25 6.64 6.36
C SER A 68 3.14 6.97 7.37
N LEU A 69 2.04 6.23 7.33
CA LEU A 69 0.87 6.43 8.21
C LEU A 69 0.94 5.54 9.45
N LEU A 70 1.46 4.32 9.31
CA LEU A 70 1.40 3.29 10.33
C LEU A 70 2.79 2.92 10.84
N THR A 71 2.94 2.93 12.17
CA THR A 71 4.13 2.40 12.84
C THR A 71 3.77 1.20 13.69
N THR A 72 4.59 0.15 13.62
CA THR A 72 4.40 -1.07 14.41
C THR A 72 5.74 -1.58 14.93
N LYS A 73 5.70 -2.20 16.12
CA LYS A 73 6.90 -2.78 16.75
C LYS A 73 7.36 -4.08 16.08
N PHE A 74 6.41 -4.87 15.57
CA PHE A 74 6.68 -6.20 15.04
C PHE A 74 6.81 -6.20 13.53
N ASN A 75 7.96 -6.65 13.02
CA ASN A 75 8.24 -6.69 11.59
C ASN A 75 7.22 -7.57 10.81
N ARG A 76 6.72 -8.64 11.43
CA ARG A 76 5.67 -9.49 10.85
C ARG A 76 4.39 -8.71 10.56
N THR A 77 4.01 -7.78 11.43
CA THR A 77 2.83 -6.93 11.22
C THR A 77 3.12 -5.90 10.14
N ARG A 78 4.32 -5.30 10.15
CA ARG A 78 4.77 -4.37 9.10
C ARG A 78 4.68 -4.97 7.70
N HIS A 79 5.08 -6.22 7.53
CA HIS A 79 5.01 -6.91 6.24
C HIS A 79 3.59 -7.03 5.68
N LYS A 80 2.54 -6.97 6.52
CA LYS A 80 1.15 -7.04 6.05
C LYS A 80 0.72 -5.79 5.30
N TYR A 81 1.27 -4.63 5.65
CA TYR A 81 0.86 -3.34 5.07
C TYR A 81 1.96 -2.61 4.29
N ARG A 82 3.21 -3.10 4.32
CA ARG A 82 4.37 -2.46 3.67
C ARG A 82 4.16 -2.13 2.19
N ASN A 83 3.44 -2.96 1.47
CA ASN A 83 3.21 -2.79 0.03
C ASN A 83 1.86 -2.09 -0.27
N LEU A 84 1.16 -1.60 0.76
CA LEU A 84 -0.12 -0.92 0.61
C LEU A 84 0.10 0.59 0.44
N ILE A 85 -0.73 1.18 -0.40
CA ILE A 85 -0.72 2.59 -0.76
C ILE A 85 -2.16 3.11 -0.61
N ALA A 86 -2.30 4.25 0.04
CA ALA A 86 -3.55 4.98 0.15
C ALA A 86 -3.68 5.93 -1.05
N ASP A 87 -4.89 6.03 -1.60
CA ASP A 87 -5.12 6.84 -2.81
C ASP A 87 -4.94 8.32 -2.51
N PHE A 88 -5.65 8.83 -1.48
CA PHE A 88 -5.46 10.20 -0.99
C PHE A 88 -5.42 10.29 0.53
N VAL A 89 -4.58 11.18 1.03
CA VAL A 89 -4.50 11.55 2.45
C VAL A 89 -4.68 13.05 2.54
N ILE A 90 -5.64 13.48 3.34
CA ILE A 90 -5.96 14.90 3.54
C ILE A 90 -5.33 15.35 4.85
N LEU A 91 -4.54 16.41 4.76
CA LEU A 91 -3.86 17.03 5.88
C LEU A 91 -4.48 18.38 6.20
N ASP A 92 -4.57 18.68 7.48
CA ASP A 92 -4.92 20.01 8.00
C ASP A 92 -3.79 21.03 7.78
N GLN A 93 -4.05 22.30 8.10
CA GLN A 93 -3.10 23.41 8.01
C GLN A 93 -1.83 23.18 8.85
N GLN A 94 -1.92 22.38 9.93
CA GLN A 94 -0.79 21.98 10.77
C GLN A 94 -0.15 20.66 10.32
N TYR A 95 -0.41 20.23 9.08
CA TYR A 95 0.10 19.00 8.48
C TYR A 95 -0.26 17.72 9.26
N GLN A 96 -1.37 17.73 9.99
CA GLN A 96 -1.90 16.55 10.66
C GLN A 96 -2.87 15.82 9.75
N VAL A 97 -2.83 14.48 9.77
CA VAL A 97 -3.75 13.66 8.97
C VAL A 97 -5.17 13.81 9.52
N MET A 98 -6.06 14.39 8.72
CA MET A 98 -7.47 14.55 9.05
C MET A 98 -8.27 13.32 8.59
N ALA A 99 -8.08 12.91 7.32
CA ALA A 99 -8.80 11.77 6.76
C ALA A 99 -7.98 11.09 5.66
N VAL A 100 -8.21 9.78 5.50
CA VAL A 100 -7.70 9.00 4.37
C VAL A 100 -8.88 8.70 3.45
N VAL A 101 -8.75 9.06 2.18
CA VAL A 101 -9.75 8.80 1.15
C VAL A 101 -9.26 7.65 0.27
N ALA A 102 -10.10 6.61 0.17
CA ALA A 102 -9.88 5.46 -0.69
C ALA A 102 -10.88 5.47 -1.84
N LEU A 103 -10.41 5.25 -3.05
CA LEU A 103 -11.22 5.05 -4.24
C LEU A 103 -11.23 3.57 -4.58
N ASP A 104 -12.41 2.96 -4.58
CA ASP A 104 -12.58 1.71 -5.31
C ASP A 104 -12.82 2.01 -6.78
N ASP A 105 -12.30 1.13 -7.63
CA ASP A 105 -12.58 1.17 -9.07
C ASP A 105 -13.32 -0.13 -9.38
N PRO A 106 -14.63 -0.08 -9.70
CA PRO A 106 -15.42 -1.28 -9.94
C PRO A 106 -14.93 -2.05 -11.18
N LEU A 107 -14.16 -1.42 -12.06
CA LEU A 107 -13.58 -2.04 -13.25
C LEU A 107 -12.33 -2.87 -12.92
N LEU A 108 -11.66 -2.56 -11.82
CA LEU A 108 -10.56 -3.38 -11.30
C LEU A 108 -11.18 -4.50 -10.46
N LEU A 109 -11.05 -5.76 -10.90
CA LEU A 109 -11.37 -6.96 -10.10
C LEU A 109 -10.44 -7.06 -8.86
N LYS A 110 -10.47 -6.08 -7.97
CA LYS A 110 -9.85 -6.16 -6.65
C LYS A 110 -10.79 -6.95 -5.75
N ARG A 111 -10.21 -7.84 -4.95
CA ARG A 111 -10.98 -8.65 -3.99
C ARG A 111 -11.50 -7.72 -2.88
N PRO A 112 -12.80 -7.73 -2.56
CA PRO A 112 -13.38 -6.87 -1.51
C PRO A 112 -12.80 -7.17 -0.11
N GLN A 113 -12.23 -8.36 0.10
CA GLN A 113 -11.53 -8.67 1.35
C GLN A 113 -10.30 -7.77 1.58
N ASN A 114 -9.66 -7.28 0.52
CA ASN A 114 -8.47 -6.45 0.65
C ASN A 114 -8.82 -5.01 1.06
N SER A 115 -9.95 -4.48 0.58
CA SER A 115 -10.43 -3.15 0.97
C SER A 115 -10.85 -3.12 2.43
N HIS A 116 -11.62 -4.09 2.90
CA HIS A 116 -11.96 -4.19 4.33
C HIS A 116 -10.75 -4.32 5.24
N PHE A 117 -9.72 -5.07 4.83
CA PHE A 117 -8.49 -5.20 5.60
C PHE A 117 -7.73 -3.87 5.70
N GLN A 118 -7.66 -3.11 4.59
CA GLN A 118 -7.06 -1.78 4.56
C GLN A 118 -7.80 -0.82 5.51
N ASP A 119 -9.12 -0.79 5.42
CA ASP A 119 -9.95 0.07 6.26
C ASP A 119 -9.81 -0.28 7.73
N ALA A 120 -9.78 -1.58 8.06
CA ALA A 120 -9.56 -2.06 9.42
C ALA A 120 -8.20 -1.62 9.97
N LEU A 121 -7.12 -1.66 9.19
CA LEU A 121 -5.79 -1.23 9.63
C LEU A 121 -5.76 0.26 9.96
N LEU A 122 -6.32 1.10 9.09
CA LEU A 122 -6.38 2.54 9.30
C LEU A 122 -7.26 2.91 10.48
N ASN A 123 -8.45 2.29 10.58
CA ASN A 123 -9.36 2.48 11.72
C ASN A 123 -8.72 2.05 13.05
N MET A 124 -7.97 0.93 13.07
CA MET A 124 -7.24 0.49 14.27
C MET A 124 -6.15 1.48 14.71
N ALA A 125 -5.55 2.21 13.75
CA ALA A 125 -4.59 3.27 14.04
C ALA A 125 -5.25 4.60 14.41
N GLY A 126 -6.58 4.68 14.39
CA GLY A 126 -7.34 5.89 14.69
C GLY A 126 -7.49 6.85 13.51
N TYR A 127 -7.12 6.44 12.30
CA TYR A 127 -7.39 7.23 11.11
C TYR A 127 -8.83 7.04 10.66
N ARG A 128 -9.48 8.15 10.29
CA ARG A 128 -10.78 8.12 9.62
C ARG A 128 -10.58 7.73 8.15
N VAL A 129 -11.30 6.71 7.70
CA VAL A 129 -11.31 6.29 6.30
C VAL A 129 -12.63 6.66 5.66
N ILE A 130 -12.56 7.32 4.50
CA ILE A 130 -13.72 7.62 3.66
C ILE A 130 -13.52 6.88 2.34
N ARG A 131 -14.39 5.92 2.07
CA ARG A 131 -14.32 5.09 0.87
C ARG A 131 -15.41 5.52 -0.10
N TYR A 132 -15.04 5.75 -1.35
CA TYR A 132 -15.98 5.99 -2.45
C TYR A 132 -15.90 4.85 -3.45
N GLU A 133 -17.07 4.34 -3.85
CA GLU A 133 -17.17 3.26 -4.85
C GLU A 133 -16.97 3.79 -6.29
N ASP A 134 -17.26 5.07 -6.51
CA ASP A 134 -17.15 5.77 -7.79
C ASP A 134 -16.52 7.16 -7.58
N VAL A 135 -16.30 7.90 -8.68
CA VAL A 135 -15.76 9.27 -8.62
C VAL A 135 -16.72 10.18 -7.83
N PRO A 136 -16.33 10.65 -6.63
CA PRO A 136 -17.24 11.32 -5.70
C PRO A 136 -17.69 12.68 -6.24
N GLU A 137 -18.97 12.99 -6.06
CA GLU A 137 -19.54 14.28 -6.44
C GLU A 137 -19.19 15.38 -5.44
N TYR A 138 -19.19 16.64 -5.90
CA TYR A 138 -18.90 17.82 -5.08
C TYR A 138 -19.72 17.91 -3.79
N TYR A 139 -21.01 17.57 -3.88
CA TYR A 139 -21.91 17.63 -2.73
C TYR A 139 -21.55 16.59 -1.66
N GLN A 140 -21.20 15.37 -2.08
CA GLN A 140 -20.81 14.28 -1.18
C GLN A 140 -19.52 14.63 -0.43
N LEU A 141 -18.49 15.08 -1.16
CA LEU A 141 -17.24 15.54 -0.57
C LEU A 141 -17.51 16.63 0.47
N ARG A 142 -18.26 17.68 0.08
CA ARG A 142 -18.53 18.80 0.96
C ARG A 142 -19.27 18.38 2.23
N HIS A 143 -20.26 17.49 2.14
CA HIS A 143 -21.00 17.01 3.31
C HIS A 143 -20.14 16.20 4.28
N ASP A 144 -19.29 15.32 3.75
CA ASP A 144 -18.47 14.43 4.56
C ASP A 144 -17.35 15.19 5.30
N PHE A 145 -16.87 16.30 4.72
CA PHE A 145 -15.87 17.19 5.31
C PHE A 145 -16.46 18.33 6.15
N LEU A 146 -17.64 18.88 5.82
CA LEU A 146 -18.30 19.89 6.66
C LEU A 146 -18.66 19.34 8.04
N LYS A 147 -19.18 18.11 8.09
CA LYS A 147 -19.41 17.40 9.35
C LYS A 147 -18.14 17.24 10.18
N GLU A 148 -16.98 17.16 9.52
CA GLU A 148 -15.69 17.04 10.19
C GLU A 148 -15.26 18.38 10.79
N GLN A 149 -15.41 19.49 10.07
CA GLN A 149 -15.09 20.83 10.59
C GLN A 149 -15.89 21.12 11.87
N GLU A 150 -17.19 20.81 11.88
CA GLU A 150 -18.04 20.98 13.06
C GLU A 150 -17.67 20.07 14.25
N GLN A 151 -17.12 18.89 13.98
CA GLN A 151 -16.70 17.94 15.02
C GLN A 151 -15.30 18.24 15.58
N ALA A 152 -14.39 18.70 14.72
CA ALA A 152 -13.06 19.16 15.11
C ALA A 152 -13.13 20.41 16.00
N GLU A 153 -14.00 21.37 15.66
CA GLU A 153 -14.25 22.55 16.50
C GLU A 153 -14.85 22.20 17.87
N LYS A 154 -15.69 21.17 17.94
CA LYS A 154 -16.36 20.75 19.19
C LYS A 154 -15.53 19.84 20.08
N ASN A 155 -14.44 19.24 19.59
CA ASN A 155 -13.69 18.23 20.34
C ASN A 155 -12.18 18.37 20.14
N PRO A 156 -11.49 19.23 20.93
CA PRO A 156 -10.03 19.39 20.86
C PRO A 156 -9.22 18.14 21.30
N LYS A 157 -9.90 17.03 21.62
CA LYS A 157 -9.26 15.75 21.96
C LYS A 157 -8.57 15.06 20.78
N TYR A 158 -8.86 15.43 19.53
CA TYR A 158 -8.18 14.84 18.37
C TYR A 158 -6.71 15.28 18.26
N THR A 159 -6.33 16.41 18.86
CA THR A 159 -4.93 16.85 18.93
C THR A 159 -4.13 16.12 20.01
N ALA A 160 -4.78 15.64 21.10
CA ALA A 160 -4.10 15.08 22.27
C ALA A 160 -3.96 13.54 22.27
N ILE A 161 -4.76 12.81 21.48
CA ILE A 161 -4.70 11.33 21.43
C ILE A 161 -3.47 10.83 20.66
N ASN A 162 -2.93 11.64 19.73
CA ASN A 162 -1.77 11.31 18.92
C ASN A 162 -0.46 11.19 19.73
N ASP A 163 -0.38 11.81 20.91
CA ASP A 163 0.82 11.75 21.76
C ASP A 163 0.84 10.59 22.76
N ILE A 164 -0.31 10.00 23.13
CA ILE A 164 -0.39 9.11 24.31
C ILE A 164 -0.70 7.62 23.96
N LYS A 165 -1.16 7.29 22.75
CA LYS A 165 -1.53 5.89 22.41
C LYS A 165 -0.50 5.12 21.56
N LYS A 166 0.78 5.50 21.62
CA LYS A 166 1.85 4.61 21.16
C LYS A 166 1.91 3.39 22.10
N TYR A 167 1.53 2.20 21.61
CA TYR A 167 1.84 0.85 22.15
C TYR A 167 0.82 0.07 23.01
N HIS A 168 -0.49 0.35 22.98
CA HIS A 168 -1.46 -0.54 23.64
C HIS A 168 -2.62 -0.94 22.73
N LEU A 169 -2.43 -1.95 21.86
CA LEU A 169 -3.60 -2.61 21.25
C LEU A 169 -3.43 -4.08 20.80
N TYR A 170 -2.27 -4.73 20.99
CA TYR A 170 -2.08 -6.12 20.55
C TYR A 170 -2.04 -7.17 21.67
N SER A 171 -2.24 -6.82 22.95
CA SER A 171 -2.27 -7.79 24.05
C SER A 171 -3.52 -8.67 24.09
N ASP A 172 -4.63 -8.21 23.51
CA ASP A 172 -5.95 -8.80 23.83
C ASP A 172 -6.42 -9.81 22.77
N LEU A 173 -5.83 -9.80 21.57
CA LEU A 173 -6.14 -10.77 20.52
C LEU A 173 -5.43 -12.12 20.71
N GLU A 174 -4.38 -12.21 21.54
CA GLU A 174 -3.71 -13.49 21.84
C GLU A 174 -4.32 -14.26 23.03
N ARG A 175 -5.12 -13.62 23.91
CA ARG A 175 -5.68 -14.30 25.10
C ARG A 175 -6.91 -15.17 24.83
N ARG A 176 -7.44 -15.20 23.60
CA ARG A 176 -8.55 -16.08 23.20
C ARG A 176 -8.11 -17.40 22.57
N LYS A 177 -6.93 -17.94 22.93
CA LYS A 177 -6.73 -19.39 22.88
C LYS A 177 -7.16 -20.03 24.20
N ILE A 178 -8.48 -20.20 24.25
CA ILE A 178 -9.23 -21.27 24.92
C ILE A 178 -8.30 -22.29 25.59
N LYS A 179 -8.21 -22.20 26.93
CA LYS A 179 -7.94 -23.38 27.75
C LYS A 179 -9.12 -24.32 27.54
N ALA A 180 -8.94 -25.34 26.70
CA ALA A 180 -9.80 -26.50 26.74
C ALA A 180 -9.51 -27.22 28.06
N VAL A 181 -10.49 -27.12 28.96
CA VAL A 181 -10.65 -27.99 30.12
C VAL A 181 -11.09 -29.36 29.59
N GLY A 182 -10.44 -30.43 30.04
CA GLY A 182 -10.75 -31.81 29.67
C GLY A 182 -9.51 -32.68 29.71
#